data_AF-A0A950GEA5-F1
#
_entry.id   AF-A0A950GEA5-F1
#
_cell.length_a   1.000
_cell.length_b   1.000
_cell.length_c   1.000
_cell.angle_alpha   90.00
_cell.angle_beta   90.00
_cell.angle_gamma   90.00
#
_symmetry.space_group_name_H-M   'P 1'
#
loop_
_entity.id
_entity.type
_entity.pdbx_description
1 polymer ?
#
loop_
_entity_poly.entity_id
_entity_poly.type
_entity_poly.pdbx_seq_one_letter_code
_entity_poly.pdbx_strand_id
1 'polypeptide(L)' 'MSYDRKTLSEGQRAYEVKRAAKAGMSLEKWLDSKEKQRLAESRERRKAEPAKQKKPGFLSKLLERAQKPL' A
#
# COMPACT_ATOMS: atom_id res chain seq x y z
N MET A 1 9.55 4.61 -0.55
CA MET A 1 9.75 3.95 -1.85
C MET A 1 9.51 4.95 -2.97
N SER A 2 10.57 5.32 -3.66
CA SER A 2 10.48 6.00 -4.96
C SER A 2 10.29 4.91 -6.02
N TYR A 3 9.29 5.08 -6.90
CA TYR A 3 8.97 4.12 -7.96
C TYR A 3 9.83 4.37 -9.21
N ASP A 4 11.14 4.46 -9.01
CA ASP A 4 12.08 4.58 -10.12
C ASP A 4 12.24 3.21 -10.79
N ARG A 5 12.24 3.18 -12.13
CA ARG A 5 12.47 1.95 -12.89
C ARG A 5 13.79 1.27 -12.54
N LYS A 6 14.79 2.05 -12.12
CA LYS A 6 16.11 1.57 -11.70
C LYS A 6 16.10 0.92 -10.32
N THR A 7 15.12 1.23 -9.47
CA THR A 7 15.03 0.69 -8.10
C THR A 7 14.09 -0.51 -7.98
N LEU A 8 13.27 -0.79 -9.00
CA LEU A 8 12.39 -1.95 -9.06
C LEU A 8 13.15 -3.22 -9.46
N SER A 9 12.95 -4.30 -8.70
CA SER A 9 13.43 -5.63 -9.11
C SER A 9 12.72 -6.12 -10.37
N GLU A 10 13.31 -7.08 -11.09
CA GLU A 10 12.73 -7.60 -12.34
C GLU A 10 11.32 -8.17 -12.13
N GLY A 11 11.09 -8.90 -11.04
CA GLY A 11 9.78 -9.44 -10.69
C GLY A 11 8.74 -8.34 -10.42
N GLN A 12 9.15 -7.27 -9.73
CA GLN A 12 8.27 -6.11 -9.50
C GLN A 12 7.98 -5.36 -10.81
N ARG A 13 8.99 -5.20 -11.67
CA ARG A 13 8.83 -4.57 -12.98
C ARG A 13 7.82 -5.35 -13.84
N ALA A 14 7.94 -6.67 -13.93
CA ALA A 14 7.00 -7.51 -14.67
C ALA A 14 5.57 -7.40 -14.12
N TYR A 15 5.43 -7.32 -12.79
CA TYR A 15 4.12 -7.10 -12.16
C TYR A 15 3.51 -5.75 -12.55
N GLU A 16 4.30 -4.68 -12.49
CA GLU A 16 3.83 -3.34 -12.83
C GLU A 16 3.58 -3.18 -14.35
N VAL A 17 4.32 -3.88 -15.22
CA VAL A 17 4.06 -3.90 -16.67
C VAL A 17 2.68 -4.48 -16.95
N LYS A 18 2.30 -5.60 -16.30
CA LYS A 18 0.96 -6.18 -16.46
C LYS A 18 -0.14 -5.20 -16.06
N ARG A 19 0.10 -4.40 -15.02
CA ARG A 19 -0.84 -3.39 -14.54
C ARG A 19 -0.92 -2.18 -15.45
N ALA A 20 0.23 -1.71 -15.95
CA ALA A 20 0.30 -0.65 -16.94
C ALA A 20 -0.45 -1.04 -18.23
N ALA A 21 -0.22 -2.26 -18.72
CA ALA A 21 -0.94 -2.82 -19.86
C ALA A 21 -2.45 -2.91 -19.61
N LYS A 22 -2.87 -3.38 -18.42
CA LYS A 22 -4.30 -3.39 -18.04
C LYS A 22 -4.93 -2.01 -18.04
N ALA A 23 -4.16 -0.97 -17.72
CA ALA A 23 -4.61 0.41 -17.72
C ALA A 23 -4.40 1.11 -19.10
N GLY A 24 -3.95 0.37 -20.12
CA GLY A 24 -3.74 0.90 -21.47
C GLY A 24 -2.62 1.93 -21.57
N MET A 25 -1.63 1.90 -20.67
CA MET A 25 -0.55 2.87 -20.63
C MET A 25 0.84 2.22 -20.51
N SER A 26 1.88 2.99 -20.81
CA SER A 26 3.26 2.52 -20.63
C SER A 26 3.62 2.40 -19.14
N LEU A 27 4.62 1.57 -18.85
CA LEU A 27 5.12 1.38 -17.48
C LEU A 27 5.53 2.71 -16.83
N GLU A 28 6.19 3.61 -17.57
CA GLU A 28 6.62 4.91 -17.03
C GLU A 28 5.42 5.75 -16.59
N LYS A 29 4.42 5.89 -17.46
CA LYS A 29 3.19 6.64 -17.16
C LYS A 29 2.44 6.05 -15.98
N TRP A 30 2.45 4.73 -15.86
CA TRP A 30 1.82 4.02 -14.74
C TRP A 30 2.52 4.31 -13.40
N LEU A 31 3.85 4.29 -13.37
CA LEU A 31 4.63 4.58 -12.17
C LEU A 31 4.49 6.06 -11.76
N ASP A 32 4.54 6.98 -12.72
CA ASP A 32 4.33 8.42 -12.47
C ASP A 32 2.92 8.71 -11.92
N SER A 33 1.90 8.03 -12.47
CA SER A 33 0.52 8.14 -12.00
C SER A 33 0.39 7.66 -10.55
N LYS A 34 1.03 6.54 -10.19
CA LYS A 34 1.04 6.06 -8.80
C LYS A 34 1.73 7.04 -7.86
N GLU A 35 2.84 7.63 -8.26
CA GLU A 35 3.54 8.61 -7.42
C GLU A 35 2.66 9.84 -7.16
N LYS A 36 2.00 10.35 -8.20
CA LYS A 36 1.02 11.44 -8.07
C LYS A 36 -0.16 11.07 -7.16
N GLN A 37 -0.71 9.88 -7.32
CA GLN A 37 -1.81 9.38 -6.47
C GLN A 37 -1.38 9.25 -5.02
N ARG A 38 -0.18 8.72 -4.74
CA ARG A 38 0.36 8.64 -3.37
C ARG A 38 0.53 10.02 -2.75
N LEU A 39 1.04 10.98 -3.50
CA LEU A 39 1.19 12.37 -3.03
C LEU A 39 -0.17 12.99 -2.73
N ALA A 40 -1.18 12.77 -3.57
CA ALA A 40 -2.55 13.21 -3.30
C ALA A 40 -3.14 12.52 -2.06
N GLU A 41 -3.04 11.19 -1.96
CA GLU A 41 -3.56 10.40 -0.85
C GLU A 41 -2.85 10.74 0.48
N SER A 42 -1.55 11.04 0.46
CA SER A 42 -0.83 11.51 1.65
C SER A 42 -1.32 12.87 2.16
N ARG A 43 -1.81 13.74 1.25
CA ARG A 43 -2.41 15.03 1.61
C ARG A 43 -3.83 14.86 2.16
N GLU A 44 -4.58 13.88 1.65
CA GLU A 44 -5.94 13.59 2.11
C GLU A 44 -5.95 12.82 3.44
N ARG A 45 -5.06 11.84 3.62
CA ARG A 45 -4.90 11.11 4.90
C ARG A 45 -4.56 12.04 6.06
N ARG A 46 -3.79 13.11 5.83
CA ARG A 46 -3.49 14.13 6.85
C ARG A 46 -4.69 15.01 7.21
N LYS A 47 -5.70 15.11 6.33
CA LYS A 47 -6.93 15.86 6.58
C LYS A 47 -8.05 15.00 7.18
N ALA A 48 -7.89 13.68 7.22
CA ALA A 48 -8.97 12.73 7.51
C ALA A 48 -8.72 11.81 8.73
N GLU A 49 -8.02 12.24 9.77
CA GLU A 49 -7.94 11.49 11.03
C GLU A 49 -8.48 12.27 12.23
N PRO A 50 -9.76 12.08 12.61
CA PRO A 50 -10.10 11.85 14.01
C PRO A 50 -9.71 10.41 14.38
N ALA A 51 -9.00 10.27 15.50
CA ALA A 51 -8.45 9.02 16.03
C ALA A 51 -9.48 7.87 16.06
N LYS A 52 -9.44 6.97 15.08
CA LYS A 52 -10.17 5.71 15.14
C LYS A 52 -9.40 4.76 16.05
N GLN A 53 -9.83 4.72 17.31
CA GLN A 53 -9.43 3.70 18.28
C GLN A 53 -9.51 2.31 17.61
N LYS A 54 -8.35 1.67 17.45
CA LYS A 54 -8.25 0.36 16.79
C LYS A 54 -8.91 -0.66 17.70
N LYS A 55 -10.09 -1.16 17.31
CA LYS A 55 -10.73 -2.29 17.99
C LYS A 55 -9.77 -3.48 17.95
N PRO A 56 -9.66 -4.27 19.05
CA PRO A 56 -8.76 -5.41 19.11
C PRO A 56 -9.11 -6.40 17.99
N GLY A 57 -8.15 -6.58 17.08
CA GLY A 57 -8.30 -7.45 15.92
C GLY A 57 -8.27 -8.93 16.30
N PHE A 58 -8.52 -9.79 15.32
CA PHE A 58 -8.56 -11.25 15.49
C PHE A 58 -7.31 -11.83 16.16
N LEU A 59 -6.13 -11.33 15.80
CA LEU A 59 -4.85 -11.74 16.41
C LEU A 59 -4.73 -11.32 17.88
N SER A 60 -5.30 -10.18 18.26
CA SER A 60 -5.31 -9.71 19.66
C SER A 60 -6.16 -10.64 20.53
N LYS A 61 -7.28 -11.14 19.99
CA LYS A 61 -8.14 -12.13 20.65
C LYS A 61 -7.46 -13.49 20.83
N LEU A 62 -6.67 -13.92 19.84
CA LEU A 62 -5.86 -15.15 19.93
C LEU A 62 -4.80 -15.04 21.02
N LEU A 63 -4.10 -13.91 21.10
CA LEU A 63 -3.07 -13.70 22.11
C LEU A 63 -3.66 -13.66 23.53
N GLU A 64 -4.82 -13.01 23.71
CA GLU A 64 -5.51 -12.98 25.00
C GLU A 64 -5.89 -14.38 25.49
N ARG A 65 -6.26 -15.29 24.58
CA ARG A 65 -6.61 -16.68 24.92
C ARG A 65 -5.40 -17.51 25.29
N ALA A 66 -4.24 -17.24 24.69
CA ALA A 66 -2.99 -17.91 25.01
C ALA A 66 -2.40 -17.43 26.35
N GLN A 67 -2.63 -16.17 26.73
CA GLN A 67 -2.07 -15.56 27.94
C GLN A 67 -2.93 -15.74 29.20
N LYS A 68 -4.15 -16.27 29.08
CA LYS A 68 -4.96 -16.71 30.23
C LYS A 68 -4.83 -18.23 30.42
N PRO A 69 -3.84 -18.71 31.20
CA PRO A 69 -3.91 -20.07 31.73
C PRO A 69 -5.06 -20.12 32.75
N LEU A 70 -5.89 -21.16 32.65
CA LEU A 70 -6.86 -21.54 33.68
C LEU A 70 -6.12 -22.10 34.90
#